data_AF-A0A060CK48-F1
#
_entry.id   AF-A0A060CK48-F1
#
_cell.length_a   1.000
_cell.length_b   1.000
_cell.length_c   1.000
_cell.angle_alpha   90.00
_cell.angle_beta   90.00
_cell.angle_gamma   90.00
#
_symmetry.space_group_name_H-M   'P 1'
#
loop_
_entity.id
_entity.type
_entity.pdbx_description
1 polymer ?
#
loop_
_entity_poly.entity_id
_entity_poly.type
_entity_poly.pdbx_seq_one_letter_code
_entity_poly.pdbx_strand_id
1 'polypeptide(L)' 'WMAGLRGERLWRITVDGPRASDPRAFLEGEYGRLRTVAADPDGRLWLTTSNRDGRGEPRDGDDRILLIEP' A
#
# COMPACT_ATOMS: atom_id res chain seq x y z
N TRP A 1 4.53 5.57 5.46
CA TRP A 1 3.98 4.55 4.55
C TRP A 1 3.48 5.20 3.29
N MET A 2 3.64 4.55 2.13
CA MET A 2 3.15 5.05 0.85
C MET A 2 2.64 3.89 -0.02
N ALA A 3 1.37 3.94 -0.41
CA ALA A 3 0.76 2.95 -1.31
C ALA A 3 1.13 3.25 -2.78
N GLY A 4 1.58 2.24 -3.51
CA GLY A 4 1.95 2.35 -4.92
C GLY A 4 0.88 1.79 -5.85
N LEU A 5 0.39 2.62 -6.78
CA LEU A 5 -0.52 2.21 -7.85
C LEU A 5 0.19 1.32 -8.87
N ARG A 6 0.81 1.91 -9.91
CA ARG A 6 1.59 1.16 -10.92
C ARG A 6 2.78 0.41 -10.29
N GLY A 7 3.26 0.86 -9.14
CA GLY A 7 4.33 0.18 -8.40
C GLY A 7 3.89 -1.10 -7.71
N GLU A 8 2.58 -1.31 -7.53
CA GLU A 8 1.97 -2.50 -6.93
C GLU A 8 2.65 -2.98 -5.65
N ARG A 9 2.92 -2.04 -4.73
CA ARG A 9 3.70 -2.28 -3.51
C ARG A 9 3.37 -1.27 -2.43
N LEU A 10 3.57 -1.66 -1.18
CA LEU A 10 3.52 -0.77 -0.02
C LEU A 10 4.95 -0.38 0.35
N TRP A 11 5.26 0.91 0.36
CA TRP A 11 6.56 1.41 0.79
C TRP A 11 6.56 1.77 2.28
N ARG A 12 7.58 1.32 2.99
CA ARG A 12 8.04 1.91 4.26
C ARG A 12 9.26 2.78 3.98
N ILE A 13 9.22 4.02 4.44
CA ILE A 13 10.27 5.01 4.23
C ILE A 13 10.56 5.64 5.59
N THR A 14 11.82 5.68 5.99
CA THR A 14 12.25 6.38 7.21
C THR A 14 12.29 7.87 6.92
N VAL A 15 11.69 8.68 7.80
CA VAL A 15 11.65 10.14 7.68
C VAL A 15 12.23 10.75 8.95
N ASP A 16 13.26 11.57 8.78
CA ASP A 16 13.91 12.36 9.83
C ASP A 16 14.00 13.82 9.38
N GLY A 17 13.09 14.65 9.91
CA GLY A 17 12.88 16.02 9.43
C GLY A 17 12.62 16.08 7.92
N PRO A 18 13.41 16.81 7.12
CA PRO A 18 13.25 16.87 5.66
C PRO A 18 13.90 15.69 4.91
N ARG A 19 14.57 14.76 5.61
CA ARG A 19 15.31 13.66 4.97
C ARG A 19 14.47 12.39 4.93
N ALA A 20 14.42 11.76 3.76
CA ALA A 20 13.88 10.43 3.56
C ALA A 20 15.01 9.43 3.29
N SER A 21 14.97 8.27 3.92
CA SER A 21 16.00 7.22 3.78
C SER A 21 15.41 5.81 3.94
N ASP A 22 16.21 4.79 3.60
CA ASP A 22 15.89 3.36 3.73
C ASP A 22 14.50 2.96 3.18
N PRO A 23 14.19 3.23 1.91
CA PRO A 23 12.92 2.80 1.32
C PRO A 23 12.90 1.29 1.17
N ARG A 24 11.89 0.64 1.76
CA ARG A 24 11.66 -0.80 1.65
C ARG A 24 10.28 -1.08 1.07
N ALA A 25 10.23 -1.97 0.09
CA ALA A 25 9.01 -2.41 -0.54
C ALA A 25 8.46 -3.68 0.13
N PHE A 26 7.14 -3.73 0.30
CA PHE A 26 6.40 -4.87 0.81
C PHE A 26 5.22 -5.17 -0.11
N LEU A 27 4.71 -6.40 -0.05
CA LEU A 27 3.51 -6.85 -0.78
C LEU A 27 3.61 -6.68 -2.31
N GLU A 28 4.83 -6.77 -2.88
CA GLU A 28 5.07 -6.52 -4.31
C GLU A 28 4.26 -7.49 -5.19
N GLY A 29 3.30 -6.95 -5.96
CA GLY A 29 2.42 -7.70 -6.87
C GLY A 29 1.38 -8.59 -6.19
N GLU A 30 1.41 -8.71 -4.86
CA GLU A 30 0.56 -9.64 -4.12
C GLU A 30 -0.93 -9.28 -4.26
N TYR A 31 -1.25 -7.99 -4.07
CA TYR A 31 -2.61 -7.45 -4.15
C TYR A 31 -2.83 -6.54 -5.38
N GLY A 32 -1.82 -6.40 -6.24
CA GLY A 32 -1.85 -5.47 -7.37
C GLY A 32 -1.73 -4.00 -6.92
N ARG A 33 -2.55 -3.14 -7.50
CA ARG A 33 -2.50 -1.69 -7.33
C ARG A 33 -2.96 -1.30 -5.93
N LEU A 34 -2.15 -0.53 -5.21
CA LEU A 34 -2.48 -0.03 -3.87
C LEU A 34 -2.72 1.48 -3.91
N ARG A 35 -3.82 1.97 -3.32
CA ARG A 35 -4.24 3.38 -3.44
C ARG A 35 -4.18 4.16 -2.14
N THR A 36 -4.78 3.66 -1.07
CA THR A 36 -4.84 4.39 0.20
C THR A 36 -4.16 3.57 1.28
N VAL A 37 -3.36 4.24 2.12
CA VAL A 37 -2.85 3.70 3.37
C VAL A 37 -3.16 4.68 4.50
N ALA A 38 -3.76 4.19 5.59
CA ALA A 38 -4.05 4.96 6.79
C ALA A 38 -3.61 4.15 8.02
N ALA A 39 -2.91 4.80 8.95
CA ALA A 39 -2.55 4.17 10.22
C ALA A 39 -3.70 4.29 11.23
N ASP A 40 -3.92 3.25 12.02
CA ASP A 40 -4.77 3.32 13.21
C ASP A 40 -3.94 3.73 14.46
N PRO A 41 -4.59 3.97 15.61
CA PRO A 41 -3.89 4.35 16.84
C PRO A 41 -2.94 3.28 17.40
N ASP A 42 -3.15 2.01 17.05
CA ASP A 42 -2.32 0.87 17.50
C ASP A 42 -1.11 0.64 16.57
N GLY A 43 -1.00 1.41 15.49
CA GLY A 43 0.09 1.32 14.51
C GLY A 43 -0.16 0.31 13.38
N ARG A 44 -1.32 -0.33 13.34
CA ARG A 44 -1.74 -1.15 12.18
C ARG A 44 -2.11 -0.23 11.01
N LEU A 45 -2.15 -0.81 9.82
CA LEU A 45 -2.46 -0.07 8.60
C LEU A 45 -3.74 -0.59 7.95
N TRP A 46 -4.67 0.32 7.68
CA TRP A 46 -5.74 0.11 6.73
C TRP A 46 -5.24 0.43 5.32
N LEU A 47 -5.30 -0.55 4.42
CA LEU A 47 -4.78 -0.47 3.05
C LEU A 47 -5.87 -0.82 2.04
N THR A 48 -5.99 -0.05 0.96
CA THR A 48 -6.96 -0.35 -0.12
C THR A 48 -6.29 -0.75 -1.42
N THR A 49 -6.86 -1.76 -2.09
CA THR A 49 -6.53 -2.08 -3.48
C THR A 49 -7.29 -1.16 -4.45
N SER A 50 -6.82 -1.07 -5.69
CA SER A 50 -7.39 -0.21 -6.73
C SER A 50 -7.25 -0.85 -8.12
N ASN A 51 -7.52 -2.15 -8.20
CA ASN A 51 -7.41 -2.94 -9.42
C ASN A 51 -8.58 -2.64 -10.39
N ARG A 52 -9.74 -2.18 -9.88
CA ARG A 52 -10.92 -1.84 -10.68
C ARG A 52 -10.96 -0.39 -11.16
N ASP A 53 -9.85 0.35 -11.06
CA ASP A 53 -9.77 1.77 -11.44
C ASP A 53 -9.57 2.02 -12.95
N GLY A 54 -9.69 0.98 -13.77
CA GLY A 54 -9.48 1.00 -15.23
C GLY A 54 -8.02 0.91 -15.67
N ARG A 55 -7.07 0.72 -14.75
CA ARG A 55 -5.63 0.59 -15.05
C ARG A 55 -4.97 -0.64 -14.41
N GLY A 56 -5.77 -1.54 -13.84
CA GLY A 56 -5.32 -2.80 -13.27
C GLY A 56 -5.93 -4.00 -13.98
N GLU A 57 -5.56 -5.18 -13.50
CA GLU A 57 -6.14 -6.47 -13.89
C GLU A 57 -6.95 -7.00 -12.68
N PRO A 58 -8.26 -6.68 -12.58
CA PRO A 58 -9.08 -7.07 -11.44
C PRO A 58 -9.13 -8.58 -11.25
N ARG A 59 -9.01 -9.01 -9.99
CA ARG A 59 -9.29 -10.39 -9.60
C ARG A 59 -10.68 -10.47 -8.96
N ASP A 60 -11.18 -11.70 -8.81
CA ASP A 60 -12.39 -11.94 -8.04
C ASP A 60 -12.21 -11.44 -6.60
N GLY A 61 -13.22 -10.71 -6.12
CA GLY A 61 -13.21 -10.08 -4.81
C GLY A 61 -12.48 -8.74 -4.71
N ASP A 62 -11.93 -8.19 -5.81
CA ASP A 62 -11.43 -6.81 -5.80
C ASP A 62 -12.58 -5.79 -5.83
N ASP A 63 -12.40 -4.56 -5.35
CA ASP A 63 -11.27 -4.10 -4.53
C ASP A 63 -11.46 -4.44 -3.04
N ARG A 64 -10.35 -4.52 -2.30
CA ARG A 64 -10.31 -4.97 -0.90
C ARG A 64 -9.84 -3.85 0.02
N ILE A 65 -10.30 -3.92 1.27
CA ILE A 65 -9.73 -3.19 2.41
C ILE A 65 -9.01 -4.23 3.28
N LEU A 66 -7.70 -4.04 3.46
CA LEU A 66 -6.81 -4.94 4.19
C LEU A 66 -6.40 -4.28 5.51
N LEU A 67 -6.27 -5.09 6.56
CA LEU A 67 -5.61 -4.70 7.80
C LEU A 67 -4.21 -5.33 7.84
N ILE A 68 -3.18 -4.51 7.98
CA ILE A 68 -1.77 -4.94 7.98
C ILE A 68 -1.17 -4.67 9.36
N GLU A 69 -0.42 -5.65 9.87
CA GLU A 69 0.40 -5.54 11.08
C GLU A 69 1.89 -5.43 10.67
N PRO A 70 2.48 -4.22 10.71
CA PRO A 70 3.78 -3.92 10.10
C PRO A 70 5.02 -4.02 11.01
#